data_AF-A0A6S6WP74-F1
#
_entry.id   AF-A0A6S6WP74-F1
#
_cell.length_a   1.000
_cell.length_b   1.000
_cell.length_c   1.000
_cell.angle_alpha   90.00
_cell.angle_beta   90.00
_cell.angle_gamma   90.00
#
_symmetry.space_group_name_H-M   'P 1'
#
loop_
_entity.id
_entity.type
_entity.pdbx_description
1 polymer ?
#
loop_
_entity_poly.entity_id
_entity_poly.type
_entity_poly.pdbx_seq_one_letter_code
_entity_poly.pdbx_strand_id
1 'polypeptide(L)'
;MVTYPTGKIYIGKDSVGSYRYFGSPDIAVVNRDFENLSEAVKRDYTVRKQILWESLNCSEAELAQKEVEMIRKHKSNNPKIGYNRWPKWCE
;
A
#
# COMPACT_ATOMS: atom_id res chain seq x y z
N MET A 1 -3.50 -3.93 3.06
CA MET A 1 -3.10 -3.84 1.64
C MET A 1 -4.11 -3.00 0.90
N VAL A 2 -3.62 -2.09 0.07
CA VAL A 2 -4.40 -1.25 -0.83
C VAL A 2 -3.93 -1.56 -2.25
N THR A 3 -4.84 -1.93 -3.13
CA THR A 3 -4.53 -2.27 -4.53
C THR A 3 -5.13 -1.21 -5.46
N TYR A 4 -4.29 -0.69 -6.35
CA TYR A 4 -4.62 0.37 -7.32
C TYR A 4 -4.91 -0.22 -8.70
N PRO A 5 -5.60 0.52 -9.59
CA PRO A 5 -5.83 0.10 -10.98
C PRO A 5 -4.53 -0.03 -11.79
N THR A 6 -3.42 0.55 -11.32
CA THR A 6 -2.08 0.37 -11.88
C THR A 6 -1.52 -1.05 -11.68
N GLY A 7 -2.22 -1.90 -10.92
CA GLY A 7 -1.76 -3.22 -10.48
C GLY A 7 -0.80 -3.18 -9.29
N LYS A 8 -0.32 -1.98 -8.90
CA LYS A 8 0.57 -1.81 -7.75
C LYS A 8 -0.19 -1.79 -6.44
N ILE A 9 0.53 -2.14 -5.37
CA ILE A 9 -0.01 -2.20 -4.01
C ILE A 9 0.68 -1.22 -3.05
N TYR A 10 -0.03 -0.83 -1.99
CA TYR A 10 0.52 -0.17 -0.82
C TYR A 10 0.16 -0.98 0.44
N ILE A 11 1.11 -1.11 1.35
CA ILE A 11 0.91 -1.72 2.66
C ILE A 11 1.21 -0.66 3.71
N GLY A 12 0.24 -0.41 4.57
CA GLY A 12 0.40 0.45 5.73
C GLY A 12 -0.17 -0.22 6.97
N LYS A 13 0.18 0.32 8.13
CA LYS A 13 -0.49 0.03 9.41
C LYS A 13 -1.57 1.06 9.76
N ASP A 14 -2.56 0.62 10.52
CA ASP A 14 -3.62 1.44 11.08
C ASP A 14 -3.78 1.10 12.57
N SER A 15 -3.54 2.07 13.43
CA SER A 15 -3.69 1.95 14.88
C SER A 15 -4.94 2.67 15.43
N VAL A 16 -5.72 3.31 14.56
CA VAL A 16 -6.89 4.12 14.94
C VAL A 16 -8.21 3.54 14.43
N GLY A 17 -8.19 2.45 13.66
CA GLY A 17 -9.38 1.76 13.17
C GLY A 17 -10.11 2.51 12.04
N SER A 18 -9.35 3.20 11.18
CA SER A 18 -9.91 3.99 10.09
C SER A 18 -10.34 3.10 8.90
N TYR A 19 -11.66 3.08 8.64
CA TYR A 19 -12.21 2.45 7.44
C TYR A 19 -11.72 3.10 6.13
N ARG A 20 -11.27 4.35 6.18
CA ARG A 20 -10.81 5.13 5.02
C ARG A 20 -9.30 5.22 4.89
N TYR A 21 -8.54 4.50 5.72
CA TYR A 21 -7.08 4.55 5.61
C TYR A 21 -6.61 3.78 4.37
N PHE A 22 -6.17 4.54 3.37
CA PHE A 22 -5.57 4.05 2.13
C PHE A 22 -4.05 4.28 2.07
N GLY A 23 -3.44 4.66 3.19
CA GLY A 23 -2.02 4.95 3.26
C GLY A 23 -1.63 6.32 2.74
N SER A 24 -0.32 6.52 2.58
CA SER A 24 0.29 7.77 2.15
C SER A 24 1.37 7.53 1.07
N PRO A 25 1.04 6.86 -0.05
CA PRO A 25 1.98 6.75 -1.15
C PRO A 25 2.32 8.13 -1.71
N ASP A 26 3.52 8.26 -2.26
CA ASP A 26 3.97 9.50 -2.89
C ASP A 26 3.07 9.86 -4.10
N ILE A 27 2.46 11.05 -4.04
CA ILE A 27 1.51 11.51 -5.04
C ILE A 27 2.12 11.60 -6.44
N ALA A 28 3.38 12.03 -6.57
CA ALA A 28 4.04 12.18 -7.86
C ALA A 28 4.32 10.82 -8.50
N VAL A 29 4.67 9.82 -7.70
CA VAL A 29 4.85 8.43 -8.16
C VAL A 29 3.52 7.84 -8.62
N VAL A 30 2.45 7.99 -7.83
CA VAL A 30 1.13 7.46 -8.18
C VAL A 30 0.61 8.10 -9.47
N ASN A 31 0.68 9.43 -9.58
CA ASN A 31 0.24 10.15 -10.77
C ASN A 31 0.98 9.69 -12.03
N ARG A 32 2.31 9.52 -11.95
CA ARG A 32 3.11 9.02 -13.08
C ARG A 32 2.70 7.62 -13.54
N ASP A 33 2.32 6.73 -12.63
CA ASP A 33 1.82 5.41 -13.02
C ASP A 33 0.41 5.50 -13.64
N PHE A 34 -0.44 6.38 -13.12
CA PHE A 34 -1.79 6.61 -13.65
C PHE A 34 -1.77 7.23 -15.04
N GLU A 35 -0.77 8.04 -15.39
CA GLU A 35 -0.57 8.59 -16.74
C GLU A 35 -0.52 7.50 -17.82
N ASN A 36 -0.07 6.29 -17.47
CA ASN A 36 0.00 5.14 -18.38
C ASN A 36 -1.33 4.38 -18.53
N LEU A 37 -2.38 4.76 -17.79
CA LEU A 37 -3.71 4.17 -17.89
C LEU A 37 -4.60 4.96 -18.87
N SER A 38 -5.63 4.30 -19.39
CA SER A 38 -6.59 4.95 -20.29
C SER A 38 -7.40 6.05 -19.57
N GLU A 39 -7.88 7.04 -20.33
CA GLU A 39 -8.77 8.10 -19.80
C GLU A 39 -10.00 7.53 -19.10
N ALA A 40 -10.55 6.43 -19.62
CA ALA A 40 -11.71 5.77 -19.01
C ALA A 40 -11.39 5.28 -17.59
N VAL A 41 -10.25 4.60 -17.40
CA VAL A 41 -9.82 4.10 -16.08
C VAL A 41 -9.47 5.27 -15.14
N LYS A 42 -8.87 6.35 -15.65
CA LYS A 42 -8.58 7.53 -14.82
C LYS A 42 -9.85 8.22 -14.29
N ARG A 43 -10.95 8.14 -15.02
CA ARG A 43 -12.26 8.72 -14.64
C ARG A 43 -13.09 7.81 -13.75
N ASP A 44 -12.96 6.50 -13.91
CA ASP A 44 -13.69 5.49 -13.14
C ASP A 44 -12.78 4.31 -12.82
N TYR A 45 -12.39 4.19 -11.55
CA TYR A 45 -11.59 3.09 -11.05
C TYR A 45 -11.98 2.73 -9.63
N THR A 46 -11.64 1.50 -9.25
CA THR A 46 -11.77 1.02 -7.88
C THR A 46 -10.41 0.88 -7.23
N VAL A 47 -10.37 1.14 -5.93
CA VAL A 47 -9.24 0.82 -5.07
C VAL A 47 -9.72 -0.22 -4.08
N ARG A 48 -8.98 -1.31 -3.93
CA ARG A 48 -9.37 -2.40 -3.03
C ARG A 48 -8.52 -2.38 -1.76
N LYS A 49 -9.18 -2.30 -0.60
CA LYS A 49 -8.56 -2.44 0.73
C LYS A 49 -8.78 -3.86 1.26
N GLN A 50 -7.73 -4.44 1.82
CA GLN A 50 -7.75 -5.72 2.54
C GLN A 50 -6.97 -5.63 3.85
N ILE A 51 -7.52 -6.23 4.90
CA ILE A 51 -6.79 -6.50 6.14
C ILE A 51 -5.90 -7.72 5.90
N LEU A 52 -4.60 -7.59 6.18
CA LEU A 52 -3.62 -8.69 6.06
C LEU A 52 -3.36 -9.37 7.40
N TRP A 53 -3.49 -8.60 8.48
CA TRP A 53 -3.28 -9.02 9.86
C TRP A 53 -4.01 -8.02 10.75
N GLU A 54 -4.57 -8.49 11.86
CA GLU A 54 -5.23 -7.67 12.87
C GLU A 54 -4.99 -8.26 14.26
N SER A 55 -5.00 -7.40 15.27
CA SER A 55 -4.98 -7.78 16.68
C SER A 55 -5.67 -6.69 17.48
N LEU A 56 -6.46 -7.11 18.48
CA LEU A 56 -7.05 -6.20 19.46
C LEU A 56 -6.04 -5.76 20.53
N ASN A 57 -4.98 -6.55 20.73
CA ASN A 57 -4.05 -6.41 21.84
C ASN A 57 -2.61 -6.55 21.32
N CYS A 58 -2.12 -5.56 20.58
CA CYS A 58 -0.71 -5.50 20.19
C CYS A 58 -0.13 -4.12 20.48
N SER A 59 1.17 -4.08 20.73
CA SER A 59 1.92 -2.84 20.85
C SER A 59 2.15 -2.19 19.48
N GLU A 60 2.41 -0.89 19.48
CA GLU A 60 2.80 -0.16 18.26
C GLU A 60 4.06 -0.74 17.58
N ALA A 61 4.97 -1.30 18.38
CA ALA A 61 6.19 -1.93 17.90
C ALA A 61 5.89 -3.24 17.15
N GLU A 62 5.04 -4.10 17.70
CA GLU A 62 4.59 -5.33 17.03
C GLU A 62 3.81 -5.02 15.75
N LEU A 63 2.93 -4.01 15.79
CA LEU A 63 2.19 -3.57 14.61
C LEU A 63 3.13 -3.07 13.50
N ALA A 64 4.16 -2.27 13.86
CA ALA A 64 5.17 -1.82 12.91
C ALA A 64 6.03 -2.97 12.37
N GLN A 65 6.35 -3.96 13.20
CA GLN A 65 7.06 -5.17 12.75
C GLN A 65 6.22 -5.96 11.74
N LYS A 66 4.92 -6.12 11.99
CA LYS A 66 3.99 -6.77 11.07
C LYS A 66 3.84 -6.01 9.76
N GLU A 67 3.81 -4.68 9.79
CA GLU A 67 3.84 -3.85 8.59
C GLU A 67 5.08 -4.15 7.73
N VAL A 68 6.27 -4.14 8.33
CA VAL A 68 7.53 -4.45 7.62
C VAL A 68 7.55 -5.88 7.08
N GLU A 69 7.08 -6.85 7.87
CA GLU A 69 6.94 -8.25 7.44
C GLU A 69 6.06 -8.36 6.19
N MET A 70 4.91 -7.70 6.20
CA MET A 70 3.97 -7.72 5.08
C MET A 70 4.50 -6.96 3.86
N ILE A 71 5.17 -5.82 4.05
CA ILE A 71 5.84 -5.08 2.97
C ILE A 71 6.84 -5.98 2.24
N ARG A 72 7.68 -6.71 2.98
CA ARG A 72 8.67 -7.64 2.39
C ARG A 72 7.99 -8.85 1.74
N LYS A 73 7.03 -9.48 2.42
CA LYS A 73 6.29 -10.66 1.93
C LYS A 73 5.62 -10.40 0.58
N HIS A 74 4.99 -9.24 0.43
CA HIS A 74 4.30 -8.84 -0.80
C HIS A 74 5.16 -7.99 -1.74
N LYS A 75 6.44 -7.75 -1.37
CA LYS A 75 7.38 -6.90 -2.11
C LYS A 75 6.81 -5.53 -2.46
N SER A 76 5.95 -4.96 -1.61
CA SER A 76 5.31 -3.67 -1.90
C SER A 76 6.30 -2.50 -1.90
N ASN A 77 7.52 -2.72 -1.43
CA ASN A 77 8.64 -1.80 -1.52
C ASN A 77 9.41 -1.87 -2.86
N ASN A 78 9.22 -2.91 -3.67
CA ASN A 78 9.75 -2.98 -5.02
C ASN A 78 8.97 -2.00 -5.92
N PRO A 79 9.60 -1.00 -6.57
CA PRO A 79 8.90 -0.02 -7.39
C PRO A 79 8.08 -0.57 -8.56
N LYS A 80 8.37 -1.82 -8.99
CA LYS A 80 7.59 -2.54 -10.01
C LYS A 80 6.31 -3.17 -9.45
N ILE A 81 6.25 -3.43 -8.15
CA ILE A 81 5.15 -4.15 -7.47
C ILE A 81 4.32 -3.21 -6.59
N GLY A 82 4.93 -2.20 -5.97
CA GLY A 82 4.22 -1.36 -5.01
C GLY A 82 4.78 0.04 -4.78
N TYR A 83 4.07 0.74 -3.92
CA TYR A 83 4.28 2.16 -3.60
C TYR A 83 5.03 2.40 -2.30
N ASN A 84 5.27 1.36 -1.47
CA ASN A 84 6.14 1.55 -0.31
C ASN A 84 7.56 1.91 -0.78
N ARG A 85 8.23 2.79 -0.03
CA ARG A 85 9.65 3.13 -0.25
C ARG A 85 10.53 2.75 0.92
N TRP A 86 9.91 2.37 2.03
CA TRP A 86 10.55 1.82 3.20
C TRP A 86 9.94 0.46 3.56
N PRO A 87 10.75 -0.53 4.01
CA PRO A 87 12.21 -0.53 3.94
C PRO A 87 12.70 -0.46 2.49
N LYS A 88 13.91 0.09 2.27
CA LYS A 88 14.50 0.22 0.93
C LYS A 88 14.52 -1.15 0.25
N TRP A 89 14.07 -1.20 -1.00
CA TRP A 89 14.16 -2.42 -1.80
C TRP A 89 15.61 -2.70 -2.15
N CYS A 90 16.03 -3.94 -1.88
CA CYS A 90 17.27 -4.52 -2.37
C CYS A 90 16.86 -5.76 -3.18
N GLU A 91 17.42 -5.92 -4.38
CA GLU A 91 17.19 -7.09 -5.22
C GLU A 91 17.74 -8.38 -4.60
#